data_AF-A0A2U1KI14-F1
#
_entry.id   AF-A0A2U1KI14-F1
#
_cell.length_a   1.000
_cell.length_b   1.000
_cell.length_c   1.000
_cell.angle_alpha   90.00
_cell.angle_beta   90.00
_cell.angle_gamma   90.00
#
_symmetry.space_group_name_H-M   'P 1'
#
loop_
_entity.id
_entity.type
_entity.pdbx_description
1 polymer ?
#
loop_
_entity_poly.entity_id
_entity_poly.type
_entity_poly.pdbx_seq_one_letter_code
_entity_poly.pdbx_strand_id
1 'polypeptide(L)'
;MSLVDDSPVSSSSSDDFATFLDGELDSTSDTQPEEEEEEEKEKNDDDDDDDDYDWDQDDHETYKSLIDRTKRRKMSYATEEPNGSTSHIEKTDITETSVKMSYATEEPNGSTSHTEKTEITEASVKKVGCTHPGFIGGMCLKCGEKRDTQSGVAFKYIHKDLTLSDDEVARLRDRDLKNLLRHRKLYLVLDLDHTLLNSTRFSDVTQEEGYLMNPDDPMQDKLKGSLFKLPFMHMVTKLRPFVHDFLKEASNLFEMYIYTMGERSYALEMANLLDPGMVYFNSKVIAQGDCTTRHQKGLDVVLGQESAVLILDDTESVWSKHKDNLISMERYHFFASSCKQFGYKAKSLSELRSDESDVDGALATVLKVLKRVHSMFYDPELGENFAGRDARQMLSAVRGEVLKGCKVVFTRVFPTKFPAEHHHLWMLAERLGATCSTEVDPSVTHVISTDAGTEKSRWAVQEKKFLVEPRWLEAANFLWHRQPEEMFPVAVKEVKDKH
;
A
#
# COMPACT_ATOMS: atom_id res chain seq x y z
N MET A 1 -46.14 -38.39 -36.30
CA MET A 1 -45.36 -38.47 -35.05
C MET A 1 -43.94 -38.05 -35.34
N SER A 2 -43.60 -36.80 -35.03
CA SER A 2 -42.24 -36.35 -34.76
C SER A 2 -42.39 -35.06 -33.96
N LEU A 3 -42.23 -35.16 -32.65
CA LEU A 3 -42.14 -33.99 -31.78
C LEU A 3 -40.68 -33.65 -31.62
N VAL A 4 -40.39 -32.39 -31.90
CA VAL A 4 -39.14 -31.68 -31.67
C VAL A 4 -39.23 -31.20 -30.22
N ASP A 5 -38.26 -31.58 -29.37
CA ASP A 5 -38.09 -30.98 -28.04
C ASP A 5 -36.82 -30.12 -28.07
N ASP A 6 -37.02 -28.81 -28.00
CA ASP A 6 -35.99 -27.82 -27.70
C ASP A 6 -35.66 -27.89 -26.19
N SER A 7 -34.41 -28.20 -25.86
CA SER A 7 -33.88 -28.05 -24.50
C SER A 7 -33.39 -26.60 -24.29
N PRO A 8 -33.77 -25.91 -23.19
CA PRO A 8 -33.26 -24.58 -22.91
C PRO A 8 -31.83 -24.63 -22.37
N VAL A 9 -31.03 -23.67 -22.83
CA VAL A 9 -29.64 -23.44 -22.49
C VAL A 9 -29.52 -23.05 -21.00
N SER A 10 -28.74 -23.81 -20.23
CA SER A 10 -28.46 -23.54 -18.82
C SER A 10 -27.41 -22.43 -18.66
N SER A 11 -27.83 -21.21 -18.33
CA SER A 11 -26.95 -20.08 -17.97
C SER A 11 -27.05 -19.67 -16.49
N SER A 12 -27.51 -20.55 -15.59
CA SER A 12 -27.88 -20.19 -14.21
C SER A 12 -26.79 -20.46 -13.15
N SER A 13 -25.60 -20.97 -13.50
CA SER A 13 -24.73 -21.62 -12.50
C SER A 13 -23.57 -20.79 -11.95
N SER A 14 -23.21 -19.67 -12.56
CA SER A 14 -22.13 -18.78 -12.06
C SER A 14 -22.68 -17.69 -11.15
N ASP A 15 -23.94 -17.34 -11.37
CA ASP A 15 -24.59 -16.23 -10.70
C ASP A 15 -24.90 -16.62 -9.25
N ASP A 16 -25.43 -17.83 -9.00
CA ASP A 16 -25.68 -18.34 -7.63
C ASP A 16 -24.45 -18.33 -6.70
N PHE A 17 -23.24 -18.56 -7.24
CA PHE A 17 -22.00 -18.52 -6.46
C PHE A 17 -21.55 -17.09 -6.20
N ALA A 18 -21.72 -16.22 -7.19
CA ALA A 18 -21.55 -14.79 -7.05
C ALA A 18 -22.51 -14.25 -5.97
N THR A 19 -23.77 -14.68 -5.94
CA THR A 19 -24.75 -14.31 -4.91
C THR A 19 -24.38 -14.81 -3.52
N PHE A 20 -23.70 -15.96 -3.41
CA PHE A 20 -23.16 -16.42 -2.12
C PHE A 20 -22.00 -15.54 -1.65
N LEU A 21 -21.08 -15.16 -2.54
CA LEU A 21 -19.99 -14.24 -2.19
C LEU A 21 -20.53 -12.84 -1.88
N ASP A 22 -21.41 -12.30 -2.71
CA ASP A 22 -22.08 -11.02 -2.50
C ASP A 22 -22.90 -11.08 -1.19
N GLY A 23 -23.58 -12.21 -0.93
CA GLY A 23 -24.21 -12.53 0.35
C GLY A 23 -23.23 -12.48 1.52
N GLU A 24 -22.11 -13.19 1.50
CA GLU A 24 -21.10 -13.11 2.59
C GLU A 24 -20.37 -11.76 2.66
N LEU A 25 -20.36 -10.99 1.56
CA LEU A 25 -19.85 -9.62 1.50
C LEU A 25 -20.86 -8.59 2.03
N ASP A 26 -22.17 -8.91 2.05
CA ASP A 26 -23.26 -7.99 2.41
C ASP A 26 -24.07 -8.43 3.67
N SER A 27 -24.07 -9.71 4.07
CA SER A 27 -25.02 -10.32 5.02
C SER A 27 -24.69 -10.13 6.50
N THR A 28 -24.14 -8.98 6.87
CA THR A 28 -24.08 -8.52 8.28
C THR A 28 -24.77 -7.18 8.52
N SER A 29 -25.39 -6.58 7.49
CA SER A 29 -26.20 -5.37 7.63
C SER A 29 -27.70 -5.69 7.63
N ASP A 30 -28.29 -5.86 8.81
CA ASP A 30 -29.73 -5.65 8.99
C ASP A 30 -29.93 -4.58 10.08
N THR A 31 -30.00 -3.32 9.66
CA THR A 31 -30.73 -2.30 10.42
C THR A 31 -31.31 -1.30 9.43
N GLN A 32 -32.65 -1.31 9.32
CA GLN A 32 -33.40 -0.34 8.54
C GLN A 32 -33.28 1.05 9.17
N PRO A 33 -33.16 2.14 8.39
CA PRO A 33 -33.32 3.49 8.92
C PRO A 33 -34.81 3.85 8.99
N GLU A 34 -35.25 4.35 10.15
CA GLU A 34 -36.50 5.09 10.28
C GLU A 34 -36.34 6.48 9.66
N GLU A 35 -37.35 6.90 8.90
CA GLU A 35 -37.46 8.19 8.23
C GLU A 35 -37.71 9.31 9.27
N GLU A 36 -36.85 10.33 9.32
CA GLU A 36 -37.19 11.62 9.92
C GLU A 36 -37.08 12.72 8.85
N GLU A 37 -38.19 13.46 8.71
CA GLU A 37 -38.41 14.56 7.78
C GLU A 37 -37.61 15.81 8.22
N GLU A 38 -36.82 16.41 7.33
CA GLU A 38 -36.28 17.76 7.51
C GLU A 38 -36.95 18.75 6.54
N GLU A 39 -37.52 19.81 7.13
CA GLU A 39 -38.16 20.93 6.45
C GLU A 39 -37.14 21.83 5.74
N GLU A 40 -37.35 22.07 4.45
CA GLU A 40 -36.64 23.05 3.64
C GLU A 40 -36.90 24.49 4.14
N LYS A 41 -35.83 25.28 4.27
CA LYS A 41 -35.91 26.74 4.19
C LYS A 41 -34.86 27.30 3.23
N GLU A 42 -35.34 27.72 2.08
CA GLU A 42 -34.66 28.61 1.15
C GLU A 42 -34.25 29.92 1.82
N LYS A 43 -33.01 30.36 1.56
CA LYS A 43 -32.67 31.77 1.38
C LYS A 43 -31.55 31.89 0.36
N ASN A 44 -31.89 32.51 -0.77
CA ASN A 44 -30.94 33.23 -1.61
C ASN A 44 -30.37 34.42 -0.80
N ASP A 45 -29.11 34.72 -1.01
CA ASP A 45 -28.62 36.09 -1.22
C ASP A 45 -27.26 35.99 -1.94
N ASP A 46 -27.19 36.65 -3.09
CA ASP A 46 -25.97 36.98 -3.82
C ASP A 46 -25.12 37.94 -2.97
N ASP A 47 -23.79 37.79 -2.97
CA ASP A 47 -22.86 38.92 -2.90
C ASP A 47 -21.47 38.47 -3.41
N ASP A 48 -20.99 39.20 -4.41
CA ASP A 48 -19.62 39.22 -4.91
C ASP A 48 -18.69 39.79 -3.82
N ASP A 49 -17.55 39.15 -3.55
CA ASP A 49 -16.39 39.86 -2.99
C ASP A 49 -15.07 39.17 -3.41
N ASP A 50 -14.22 39.97 -4.05
CA ASP A 50 -12.81 39.72 -4.35
C ASP A 50 -12.01 39.78 -3.04
N ASP A 51 -11.42 38.68 -2.59
CA ASP A 51 -10.50 38.67 -1.43
C ASP A 51 -9.06 38.32 -1.82
N ASP A 52 -8.22 39.33 -1.61
CA ASP A 52 -6.77 39.39 -1.65
C ASP A 52 -6.18 38.49 -0.53
N TYR A 53 -5.39 37.48 -0.89
CA TYR A 53 -4.81 36.54 0.08
C TYR A 53 -3.66 37.18 0.86
N ASP A 54 -3.95 37.64 2.07
CA ASP A 54 -2.97 38.04 3.08
C ASP A 54 -2.32 36.79 3.72
N TRP A 55 -1.00 36.75 3.74
CA TRP A 55 -0.21 35.62 4.25
C TRP A 55 0.00 35.75 5.76
N ASP A 56 -0.89 35.17 6.56
CA ASP A 56 -0.87 35.26 8.01
C ASP A 56 -0.17 34.09 8.75
N GLN A 57 0.23 34.39 9.99
CA GLN A 57 1.19 33.74 10.89
C GLN A 57 1.04 32.23 11.21
N ASP A 58 -0.04 31.56 10.80
CA ASP A 58 -0.33 30.15 11.13
C ASP A 58 0.51 29.13 10.34
N ASP A 59 1.05 29.54 9.18
CA ASP A 59 1.93 28.71 8.37
C ASP A 59 3.21 28.29 9.14
N HIS A 60 3.73 29.17 10.00
CA HIS A 60 5.04 28.99 10.61
C HIS A 60 5.10 27.82 11.63
N GLU A 61 3.97 27.40 12.22
CA GLU A 61 3.91 26.21 13.11
C GLU A 61 3.78 24.90 12.33
N THR A 62 2.94 24.87 11.30
CA THR A 62 2.81 23.75 10.35
C THR A 62 4.16 23.44 9.72
N TYR A 63 4.89 24.48 9.31
CA TYR A 63 6.23 24.37 8.73
C TYR A 63 7.33 23.99 9.72
N LYS A 64 7.27 24.43 10.99
CA LYS A 64 8.18 23.95 12.04
C LYS A 64 8.00 22.46 12.32
N SER A 65 6.75 21.99 12.36
CA SER A 65 6.41 20.57 12.48
C SER A 65 7.01 19.78 11.30
N LEU A 66 6.88 20.29 10.07
CA LEU A 66 7.45 19.76 8.82
C LEU A 66 9.00 19.66 8.84
N ILE A 67 9.67 20.70 9.35
CA ILE A 67 11.12 20.71 9.56
C ILE A 67 11.53 19.69 10.63
N ASP A 68 10.81 19.59 11.75
CA ASP A 68 11.11 18.64 12.81
C ASP A 68 10.78 17.19 12.40
N ARG A 69 9.75 16.99 11.58
CA ARG A 69 9.37 15.72 10.92
C ARG A 69 10.50 15.22 10.03
N THR A 70 11.02 16.09 9.16
CA THR A 70 12.13 15.75 8.29
C THR A 70 13.47 15.65 9.06
N LYS A 71 13.70 16.42 10.14
CA LYS A 71 14.95 16.40 10.96
C LYS A 71 15.14 15.07 11.68
N ARG A 72 14.07 14.30 11.87
CA ARG A 72 14.09 12.96 12.46
C ARG A 72 14.94 12.00 11.65
N ARG A 73 15.03 12.15 10.32
CA ARG A 73 15.89 11.30 9.46
C ARG A 73 17.37 11.66 9.55
N LYS A 74 18.09 11.07 10.50
CA LYS A 74 19.44 10.58 10.21
C LYS A 74 19.31 9.16 9.65
N MET A 75 18.91 9.04 8.39
CA MET A 75 19.01 7.77 7.69
C MET A 75 20.48 7.55 7.35
N SER A 76 21.14 6.68 8.11
CA SER A 76 22.33 6.00 7.62
C SER A 76 21.87 5.08 6.50
N TYR A 77 22.08 5.49 5.25
CA TYR A 77 22.28 4.51 4.18
C TYR A 77 23.60 3.81 4.48
N ALA A 78 23.58 2.86 5.42
CA ALA A 78 24.55 1.79 5.41
C ALA A 78 24.16 0.97 4.18
N THR A 79 24.93 1.15 3.11
CA THR A 79 25.10 0.09 2.12
C THR A 79 25.43 -1.17 2.92
N GLU A 80 24.52 -2.13 2.98
CA GLU A 80 24.89 -3.50 3.30
C GLU A 80 25.78 -3.97 2.15
N GLU A 81 27.09 -3.72 2.28
CA GLU A 81 28.06 -4.53 1.59
C GLU A 81 27.89 -5.96 2.12
N PRO A 82 27.77 -6.97 1.24
CA PRO A 82 27.72 -8.35 1.68
C PRO A 82 29.10 -8.70 2.22
N ASN A 83 29.27 -8.61 3.54
CA ASN A 83 30.46 -9.15 4.18
C ASN A 83 30.43 -10.66 3.99
N GLY A 84 31.24 -11.10 3.03
CA GLY A 84 31.53 -12.51 2.78
C GLY A 84 32.00 -13.17 4.06
N SER A 85 31.19 -14.12 4.53
CA SER A 85 31.66 -15.20 5.37
C SER A 85 31.60 -16.46 4.52
N THR A 86 32.78 -16.95 4.19
CA THR A 86 33.06 -18.17 3.44
C THR A 86 32.26 -19.35 3.99
N SER A 87 31.26 -19.82 3.23
CA SER A 87 30.66 -21.14 3.41
C SER A 87 31.56 -22.20 2.79
N HIS A 88 32.04 -23.14 3.60
CA HIS A 88 32.44 -24.46 3.11
C HIS A 88 31.18 -25.13 2.53
N ILE A 89 31.11 -25.21 1.21
CA ILE A 89 30.14 -26.04 0.48
C ILE A 89 30.91 -27.26 -0.02
N GLU A 90 30.59 -28.42 0.54
CA GLU A 90 30.92 -29.71 -0.05
C GLU A 90 30.15 -29.85 -1.37
N LYS A 91 30.93 -30.05 -2.44
CA LYS A 91 30.42 -30.34 -3.78
C LYS A 91 29.91 -31.77 -3.80
N THR A 92 28.64 -31.96 -4.13
CA THR A 92 28.13 -33.23 -4.64
C THR A 92 27.78 -33.05 -6.10
N ASP A 93 28.66 -33.58 -6.95
CA ASP A 93 28.50 -33.62 -8.40
C ASP A 93 27.40 -34.60 -8.78
N ILE A 94 26.37 -34.09 -9.46
CA ILE A 94 25.38 -34.90 -10.18
C ILE A 94 26.02 -35.30 -11.50
N THR A 95 26.39 -36.57 -11.62
CA THR A 95 26.89 -37.15 -12.87
C THR A 95 25.75 -37.84 -13.62
N GLU A 96 25.56 -37.40 -14.86
CA GLU A 96 24.75 -38.05 -15.88
C GLU A 96 25.14 -39.53 -16.00
N THR A 97 24.19 -40.44 -15.79
CA THR A 97 24.39 -41.85 -16.12
C THR A 97 23.57 -42.20 -17.34
N SER A 98 24.33 -42.39 -18.42
CA SER A 98 23.92 -42.86 -19.73
C SER A 98 23.41 -44.30 -19.69
N VAL A 99 22.37 -44.54 -20.48
CA VAL A 99 21.78 -45.86 -20.76
C VAL A 99 22.82 -46.74 -21.46
N LYS A 100 23.21 -47.84 -20.80
CA LYS A 100 24.00 -48.91 -21.42
C LYS A 100 23.06 -49.97 -22.00
N MET A 101 23.17 -50.09 -23.31
CA MET A 101 22.64 -51.14 -24.16
C MET A 101 23.60 -52.34 -24.09
N SER A 102 23.10 -53.53 -23.75
CA SER A 102 23.86 -54.77 -23.83
C SER A 102 23.03 -55.87 -24.51
N TYR A 103 23.56 -56.37 -25.62
CA TYR A 103 23.10 -57.58 -26.31
C TYR A 103 23.93 -58.77 -25.80
N ALA A 104 23.28 -59.90 -25.49
CA ALA A 104 23.82 -61.24 -25.69
C ALA A 104 22.73 -62.31 -25.49
N THR A 105 22.77 -63.28 -26.39
CA THR A 105 21.93 -64.46 -26.63
C THR A 105 22.30 -65.65 -25.74
N GLU A 106 21.34 -66.52 -25.39
CA GLU A 106 21.31 -68.00 -25.62
C GLU A 106 20.19 -68.71 -24.79
N GLU A 107 19.57 -69.72 -25.41
CA GLU A 107 18.46 -70.59 -24.95
C GLU A 107 18.94 -71.85 -24.15
N PRO A 108 18.15 -72.93 -23.95
CA PRO A 108 16.87 -73.11 -23.23
C PRO A 108 16.93 -74.24 -22.16
N ASN A 109 15.92 -74.33 -21.27
CA ASN A 109 15.23 -75.60 -20.90
C ASN A 109 14.24 -75.45 -19.73
N GLY A 110 13.07 -76.09 -19.87
CA GLY A 110 12.34 -76.68 -18.73
C GLY A 110 10.86 -76.29 -18.53
N SER A 111 9.96 -77.13 -19.05
CA SER A 111 8.52 -77.33 -18.72
C SER A 111 8.16 -77.12 -17.23
N THR A 112 6.95 -76.76 -16.77
CA THR A 112 5.57 -77.07 -17.21
C THR A 112 4.53 -76.24 -16.41
N SER A 113 3.35 -76.03 -17.01
CA SER A 113 1.99 -75.91 -16.45
C SER A 113 1.64 -74.78 -15.45
N HIS A 114 0.80 -73.80 -15.85
CA HIS A 114 -0.66 -73.86 -15.67
C HIS A 114 -1.38 -72.53 -16.00
N THR A 115 -2.42 -72.64 -16.85
CA THR A 115 -3.66 -71.83 -16.94
C THR A 115 -3.60 -70.33 -17.26
N GLU A 116 -4.09 -70.01 -18.45
CA GLU A 116 -4.61 -68.70 -18.86
C GLU A 116 -5.70 -68.19 -17.90
N LYS A 117 -5.56 -66.95 -17.46
CA LYS A 117 -6.68 -66.03 -17.22
C LYS A 117 -6.29 -64.68 -17.78
N THR A 118 -6.91 -64.34 -18.89
CA THR A 118 -6.97 -62.98 -19.43
C THR A 118 -7.88 -62.18 -18.51
N GLU A 119 -7.32 -61.31 -17.66
CA GLU A 119 -8.07 -60.23 -17.02
C GLU A 119 -7.57 -58.90 -17.56
N ILE A 120 -8.55 -58.18 -18.10
CA ILE A 120 -8.45 -56.90 -18.79
C ILE A 120 -7.86 -55.88 -17.82
N THR A 121 -6.71 -55.31 -18.15
CA THR A 121 -6.18 -54.14 -17.43
C THR A 121 -7.13 -52.96 -17.68
N GLU A 122 -7.99 -52.65 -16.72
CA GLU A 122 -8.64 -51.35 -16.64
C GLU A 122 -7.54 -50.29 -16.52
N ALA A 123 -7.36 -49.52 -17.58
CA ALA A 123 -6.57 -48.30 -17.52
C ALA A 123 -7.23 -47.39 -16.47
N SER A 124 -6.55 -47.19 -15.34
CA SER A 124 -6.93 -46.21 -14.33
C SER A 124 -6.98 -44.84 -14.98
N VAL A 125 -8.19 -44.41 -15.35
CA VAL A 125 -8.48 -43.03 -15.73
C VAL A 125 -8.23 -42.22 -14.47
N LYS A 126 -7.10 -41.49 -14.41
CA LYS A 126 -6.90 -40.46 -13.39
C LYS A 126 -8.13 -39.56 -13.45
N LYS A 127 -8.95 -39.61 -12.40
CA LYS A 127 -10.16 -38.81 -12.27
C LYS A 127 -9.75 -37.35 -12.41
N VAL A 128 -10.12 -36.72 -13.51
CA VAL A 128 -9.91 -35.29 -13.72
C VAL A 128 -10.74 -34.61 -12.64
N GLY A 129 -10.07 -33.98 -11.67
CA GLY A 129 -10.76 -33.29 -10.59
C GLY A 129 -11.66 -32.18 -11.15
N CYS A 130 -12.79 -31.96 -10.48
CA CYS A 130 -13.73 -30.89 -10.79
C CYS A 130 -13.04 -29.52 -11.04
N THR A 131 -13.46 -28.83 -12.10
CA THR A 131 -12.95 -27.50 -12.56
C THR A 131 -13.83 -26.33 -12.12
N HIS A 132 -14.67 -26.52 -11.10
CA HIS A 132 -15.58 -25.48 -10.61
C HIS A 132 -14.84 -24.36 -9.85
N PRO A 133 -15.46 -23.17 -9.78
CA PRO A 133 -14.75 -21.93 -9.46
C PRO A 133 -14.31 -21.75 -7.99
N GLY A 134 -15.04 -22.34 -7.04
CA GLY A 134 -14.85 -22.09 -5.61
C GLY A 134 -14.89 -23.35 -4.75
N PHE A 135 -14.09 -23.33 -3.69
CA PHE A 135 -13.90 -24.45 -2.78
C PHE A 135 -13.95 -23.97 -1.32
N ILE A 136 -14.62 -24.73 -0.45
CA ILE A 136 -14.57 -24.56 1.01
C ILE A 136 -14.03 -25.84 1.63
N GLY A 137 -12.93 -25.74 2.38
CA GLY A 137 -12.36 -26.87 3.11
C GLY A 137 -11.90 -28.01 2.20
N GLY A 138 -11.46 -27.67 0.98
CA GLY A 138 -11.07 -28.63 -0.06
C GLY A 138 -12.23 -29.32 -0.76
N MET A 139 -13.49 -28.96 -0.45
CA MET A 139 -14.68 -29.44 -1.15
C MET A 139 -15.17 -28.39 -2.14
N CYS A 140 -15.46 -28.81 -3.35
CA CYS A 140 -16.09 -27.94 -4.33
C CYS A 140 -17.46 -27.48 -3.84
N LEU A 141 -17.71 -26.17 -3.86
CA LEU A 141 -18.99 -25.56 -3.47
C LEU A 141 -20.16 -25.99 -4.36
N LYS A 142 -19.89 -26.37 -5.61
CA LYS A 142 -20.91 -26.71 -6.60
C LYS A 142 -21.22 -28.20 -6.71
N CYS A 143 -20.21 -29.07 -6.74
CA CYS A 143 -20.41 -30.52 -6.92
C CYS A 143 -20.05 -31.37 -5.69
N GLY A 144 -19.52 -30.77 -4.63
CA GLY A 144 -19.12 -31.48 -3.41
C GLY A 144 -17.89 -32.39 -3.58
N GLU A 145 -17.26 -32.43 -4.76
CA GLU A 145 -16.07 -33.25 -4.98
C GLU A 145 -14.87 -32.68 -4.22
N LYS A 146 -14.13 -33.57 -3.54
CA LYS A 146 -12.89 -33.23 -2.84
C LYS A 146 -11.76 -33.06 -3.84
N ARG A 147 -10.96 -32.01 -3.65
CA ARG A 147 -9.79 -31.73 -4.49
C ARG A 147 -8.50 -32.11 -3.76
N ASP A 148 -7.64 -32.88 -4.42
CA ASP A 148 -6.32 -33.27 -3.88
C ASP A 148 -5.23 -32.19 -4.11
N THR A 149 -5.46 -31.21 -4.98
CA THR A 149 -4.46 -30.20 -5.40
C THR A 149 -4.73 -28.80 -4.83
N GLN A 150 -3.69 -28.18 -4.27
CA GLN A 150 -3.66 -26.82 -3.69
C GLN A 150 -3.67 -25.65 -4.71
N SER A 151 -4.22 -25.84 -5.91
CA SER A 151 -4.25 -24.76 -6.92
C SER A 151 -5.37 -23.75 -6.64
N GLY A 152 -5.04 -22.46 -6.64
CA GLY A 152 -5.97 -21.34 -6.43
C GLY A 152 -5.48 -20.36 -5.37
N VAL A 153 -6.21 -19.26 -5.19
CA VAL A 153 -5.92 -18.21 -4.21
C VAL A 153 -6.87 -18.35 -3.02
N ALA A 154 -6.31 -18.31 -1.81
CA ALA A 154 -7.09 -18.41 -0.58
C ALA A 154 -7.58 -17.04 -0.13
N PHE A 155 -8.89 -16.87 0.02
CA PHE A 155 -9.55 -15.63 0.48
C PHE A 155 -10.00 -15.78 1.94
N LYS A 156 -9.04 -16.10 2.81
CA LYS A 156 -9.30 -16.45 4.23
C LYS A 156 -9.94 -15.32 5.03
N TYR A 157 -9.78 -14.08 4.58
CA TYR A 157 -10.39 -12.91 5.21
C TYR A 157 -11.91 -12.82 4.95
N ILE A 158 -12.39 -13.40 3.84
CA ILE A 158 -13.83 -13.55 3.56
C ILE A 158 -14.35 -14.76 4.32
N HIS A 159 -13.72 -15.92 4.13
CA HIS A 159 -14.05 -17.13 4.87
C HIS A 159 -12.80 -18.01 5.02
N LYS A 160 -12.54 -18.49 6.24
CA LYS A 160 -11.28 -19.14 6.65
C LYS A 160 -10.81 -20.29 5.74
N ASP A 161 -11.76 -21.01 5.14
CA ASP A 161 -11.52 -22.19 4.31
C ASP A 161 -11.79 -21.95 2.81
N LEU A 162 -12.02 -20.70 2.40
CA LEU A 162 -12.35 -20.34 1.02
C LEU A 162 -11.10 -20.27 0.13
N THR A 163 -11.14 -21.01 -0.97
CA THR A 163 -10.17 -20.93 -2.06
C THR A 163 -10.89 -20.79 -3.39
N LEU A 164 -10.43 -19.86 -4.21
CA LEU A 164 -10.95 -19.61 -5.56
C LEU A 164 -9.92 -20.02 -6.61
N SER A 165 -10.39 -20.54 -7.75
CA SER A 165 -9.53 -20.75 -8.92
C SER A 165 -9.09 -19.42 -9.53
N ASP A 166 -7.94 -19.38 -10.19
CA ASP A 166 -7.41 -18.15 -10.82
C ASP A 166 -8.37 -17.58 -11.87
N ASP A 167 -9.01 -18.46 -12.66
CA ASP A 167 -10.03 -18.08 -13.65
C ASP A 167 -11.25 -17.42 -12.99
N GLU A 168 -11.66 -17.92 -11.82
CA GLU A 168 -12.77 -17.32 -11.08
C GLU A 168 -12.40 -15.97 -10.48
N VAL A 169 -11.19 -15.84 -9.93
CA VAL A 169 -10.69 -14.56 -9.43
C VAL A 169 -10.67 -13.52 -10.55
N ALA A 170 -10.20 -13.90 -11.73
CA ALA A 170 -10.23 -13.02 -12.91
C ALA A 170 -11.67 -12.64 -13.30
N ARG A 171 -12.59 -13.60 -13.34
CA ARG A 171 -14.01 -13.36 -13.64
C ARG A 171 -14.66 -12.38 -12.65
N LEU A 172 -14.40 -12.55 -11.35
CA LEU A 172 -14.92 -11.68 -10.29
C LEU A 172 -14.34 -10.27 -10.41
N ARG A 173 -13.01 -10.14 -10.63
CA ARG A 173 -12.36 -8.83 -10.87
C ARG A 173 -12.99 -8.08 -12.05
N ASP A 174 -13.24 -8.76 -13.16
CA ASP A 174 -13.85 -8.15 -14.36
C ASP A 174 -15.29 -7.71 -14.11
N ARG A 175 -16.06 -8.51 -13.37
CA ARG A 175 -17.45 -8.20 -12.98
C ARG A 175 -17.48 -6.99 -12.06
N ASP A 176 -16.68 -7.04 -10.99
CA ASP A 176 -16.68 -6.03 -9.94
C ASP A 176 -16.11 -4.72 -10.47
N LEU A 177 -15.10 -4.74 -11.35
CA LEU A 177 -14.63 -3.53 -12.04
C LEU A 177 -15.76 -2.84 -12.82
N LYS A 178 -16.56 -3.58 -13.59
CA LYS A 178 -17.67 -2.97 -14.35
C LYS A 178 -18.68 -2.29 -13.44
N ASN A 179 -19.00 -2.90 -12.30
CA ASN A 179 -19.89 -2.33 -11.31
C ASN A 179 -19.28 -1.10 -10.63
N LEU A 180 -18.00 -1.19 -10.25
CA LEU A 180 -17.25 -0.09 -9.64
C LEU A 180 -17.19 1.15 -10.54
N LEU A 181 -16.85 0.94 -11.83
CA LEU A 181 -16.76 2.02 -12.82
C LEU A 181 -18.12 2.69 -13.09
N ARG A 182 -19.23 1.94 -13.03
CA ARG A 182 -20.59 2.50 -13.15
C ARG A 182 -20.92 3.47 -12.02
N HIS A 183 -20.44 3.18 -10.81
CA HIS A 183 -20.59 4.05 -9.64
C HIS A 183 -19.51 5.14 -9.56
N ARG A 184 -18.67 5.26 -10.61
CA ARG A 184 -17.53 6.17 -10.66
C ARG A 184 -16.60 6.01 -9.43
N LYS A 185 -16.32 4.77 -9.01
CA LYS A 185 -15.37 4.49 -7.93
C LYS A 185 -14.09 3.83 -8.42
N LEU A 186 -13.05 3.85 -7.60
CA LEU A 186 -11.83 3.06 -7.73
C LEU A 186 -11.64 2.18 -6.47
N TYR A 187 -10.57 1.40 -6.38
CA TYR A 187 -10.23 0.68 -5.14
C TYR A 187 -9.11 1.40 -4.40
N LEU A 188 -9.19 1.42 -3.07
CA LEU A 188 -8.16 1.96 -2.20
C LEU A 188 -7.78 0.94 -1.13
N VAL A 189 -6.52 0.48 -1.15
CA VAL A 189 -5.96 -0.42 -0.14
C VAL A 189 -5.21 0.42 0.89
N LEU A 190 -5.59 0.31 2.16
CA LEU A 190 -5.07 1.08 3.27
C LEU A 190 -4.28 0.19 4.23
N ASP A 191 -3.03 0.55 4.48
CA ASP A 191 -2.29 0.01 5.61
C ASP A 191 -2.75 0.63 6.95
N LEU A 192 -2.43 0.00 8.08
CA LEU A 192 -2.80 0.48 9.41
C LEU A 192 -1.63 1.18 10.12
N ASP A 193 -0.61 0.42 10.50
CA ASP A 193 0.45 0.85 11.40
C ASP A 193 1.38 1.87 10.76
N HIS A 194 1.51 3.03 11.39
CA HIS A 194 2.23 4.20 10.86
C HIS A 194 1.62 4.83 9.60
N THR A 195 0.49 4.30 9.12
CA THR A 195 -0.27 4.83 7.99
C THR A 195 -1.50 5.58 8.49
N LEU A 196 -2.49 4.88 9.07
CA LEU A 196 -3.73 5.45 9.62
C LEU A 196 -3.72 5.60 11.14
N LEU A 197 -2.83 4.89 11.83
CA LEU A 197 -2.75 4.86 13.29
C LEU A 197 -1.34 4.54 13.76
N ASN A 198 -1.09 4.72 15.05
CA ASN A 198 0.12 4.25 15.70
C ASN A 198 -0.27 3.60 17.04
N SER A 199 0.32 2.45 17.35
CA SER A 199 0.04 1.69 18.57
C SER A 199 1.31 1.51 19.41
N THR A 200 1.17 1.43 20.74
CA THR A 200 2.25 1.13 21.68
C THR A 200 1.77 0.23 22.81
N ARG A 201 2.61 -0.66 23.32
CA ARG A 201 2.29 -1.44 24.52
C ARG A 201 2.23 -0.54 25.75
N PHE A 202 1.43 -0.90 26.74
CA PHE A 202 1.38 -0.19 28.03
C PHE A 202 2.75 -0.12 28.71
N SER A 203 3.56 -1.18 28.59
CA SER A 203 4.91 -1.25 29.15
C SER A 203 5.90 -0.29 28.48
N ASP A 204 5.62 0.15 27.26
CA ASP A 204 6.54 0.95 26.45
C ASP A 204 6.22 2.45 26.51
N VAL A 205 5.12 2.81 27.18
CA VAL A 205 4.76 4.21 27.44
C VAL A 205 5.75 4.80 28.44
N THR A 206 6.40 5.87 28.03
CA THR A 206 7.45 6.51 28.83
C THR A 206 6.86 7.35 29.96
N GLN A 207 7.72 7.77 30.90
CA GLN A 207 7.32 8.69 31.96
C GLN A 207 6.84 10.05 31.40
N GLU A 208 7.47 10.56 30.34
CA GLU A 208 7.06 11.81 29.67
C GLU A 208 5.67 11.68 29.04
N GLU A 209 5.30 10.48 28.58
CA GLU A 209 4.00 10.15 27.98
C GLU A 209 2.94 9.71 29.01
N GLY A 210 3.27 9.68 30.31
CA GLY A 210 2.36 9.20 31.36
C GLY A 210 1.01 9.95 31.41
N TYR A 211 0.98 11.20 30.90
CA TYR A 211 -0.24 11.99 30.77
C TYR A 211 -1.30 11.34 29.88
N LEU A 212 -0.90 10.56 28.88
CA LEU A 212 -1.82 9.81 28.00
C LEU A 212 -2.63 8.77 28.78
N MET A 213 -2.07 8.27 29.88
CA MET A 213 -2.72 7.29 30.75
C MET A 213 -3.60 7.93 31.82
N ASN A 214 -3.35 9.20 32.16
CA ASN A 214 -4.05 9.91 33.22
C ASN A 214 -5.41 10.45 32.73
N PRO A 215 -6.55 9.95 33.26
CA PRO A 215 -7.88 10.43 32.86
C PRO A 215 -8.15 11.90 33.28
N ASP A 216 -7.42 12.42 34.27
CA ASP A 216 -7.60 13.78 34.78
C ASP A 216 -6.70 14.81 34.07
N ASP A 217 -5.96 14.40 33.03
CA ASP A 217 -5.07 15.31 32.31
C ASP A 217 -5.86 16.30 31.41
N PRO A 218 -5.53 17.61 31.40
CA PRO A 218 -6.22 18.60 30.56
C PRO A 218 -6.20 18.30 29.06
N MET A 219 -5.28 17.46 28.57
CA MET A 219 -5.21 17.07 27.16
C MET A 219 -6.19 15.96 26.77
N GLN A 220 -6.88 15.33 27.72
CA GLN A 220 -7.82 14.24 27.42
C GLN A 220 -8.97 14.68 26.50
N ASP A 221 -9.45 15.91 26.63
CA ASP A 221 -10.50 16.44 25.75
C ASP A 221 -10.04 16.52 24.29
N LYS A 222 -8.77 16.89 24.03
CA LYS A 222 -8.20 16.91 22.68
C LYS A 222 -7.94 15.52 22.11
N LEU A 223 -7.70 14.54 22.97
CA LEU A 223 -7.41 13.15 22.59
C LEU A 223 -8.68 12.31 22.46
N LYS A 224 -9.82 12.83 22.90
CA LYS A 224 -11.11 12.14 22.86
C LYS A 224 -11.47 11.77 21.42
N GLY A 225 -11.83 10.51 21.21
CA GLY A 225 -12.17 9.98 19.89
C GLY A 225 -10.95 9.63 19.01
N SER A 226 -9.72 9.93 19.43
CA SER A 226 -8.52 9.53 18.68
C SER A 226 -7.52 8.68 19.46
N LEU A 227 -7.52 8.71 20.80
CA LEU A 227 -6.68 7.85 21.64
C LEU A 227 -7.53 6.76 22.33
N PHE A 228 -7.17 5.50 22.10
CA PHE A 228 -7.90 4.33 22.60
C PHE A 228 -6.99 3.46 23.46
N LYS A 229 -7.42 3.21 24.70
CA LYS A 229 -6.76 2.27 25.61
C LYS A 229 -7.42 0.91 25.43
N LEU A 230 -6.64 -0.12 25.13
CA LEU A 230 -7.12 -1.48 24.84
C LEU A 230 -6.55 -2.47 25.88
N PRO A 231 -7.19 -2.61 27.06
CA PRO A 231 -6.66 -3.41 28.16
C PRO A 231 -6.41 -4.87 27.81
N PHE A 232 -7.31 -5.48 27.03
CA PHE A 232 -7.23 -6.89 26.64
C PHE A 232 -6.05 -7.18 25.68
N MET A 233 -5.54 -6.16 24.99
CA MET A 233 -4.36 -6.24 24.12
C MET A 233 -3.11 -5.66 24.77
N HIS A 234 -3.22 -5.14 26.01
CA HIS A 234 -2.14 -4.44 26.73
C HIS A 234 -1.49 -3.30 25.93
N MET A 235 -2.28 -2.53 25.16
CA MET A 235 -1.78 -1.45 24.31
C MET A 235 -2.67 -0.21 24.30
N VAL A 236 -2.08 0.91 23.87
CA VAL A 236 -2.79 2.13 23.50
C VAL A 236 -2.58 2.37 22.01
N THR A 237 -3.64 2.79 21.34
CA THR A 237 -3.63 3.16 19.92
C THR A 237 -4.03 4.62 19.80
N LYS A 238 -3.26 5.37 19.00
CA LYS A 238 -3.59 6.71 18.55
C LYS A 238 -3.95 6.66 17.07
N LEU A 239 -5.16 7.08 16.74
CA LEU A 239 -5.58 7.34 15.37
C LEU A 239 -4.88 8.59 14.84
N ARG A 240 -4.43 8.53 13.58
CA ARG A 240 -3.80 9.66 12.91
C ARG A 240 -4.81 10.79 12.72
N PRO A 241 -4.42 12.06 12.91
CA PRO A 241 -5.29 13.20 12.66
C PRO A 241 -5.97 13.12 11.28
N PHE A 242 -7.20 13.62 11.20
CA PHE A 242 -8.07 13.60 10.02
C PHE A 242 -8.56 12.22 9.54
N VAL A 243 -8.28 11.11 10.23
CA VAL A 243 -8.58 9.76 9.69
C VAL A 243 -10.08 9.50 9.42
N HIS A 244 -10.99 9.96 10.27
CA HIS A 244 -12.42 9.69 10.08
C HIS A 244 -12.99 10.48 8.90
N ASP A 245 -12.62 11.75 8.77
CA ASP A 245 -13.02 12.58 7.63
C ASP A 245 -12.36 12.08 6.34
N PHE A 246 -11.09 11.67 6.40
CA PHE A 246 -10.41 10.98 5.30
C PHE A 246 -11.19 9.76 4.81
N LEU A 247 -11.58 8.85 5.71
CA LEU A 247 -12.33 7.63 5.35
C LEU A 247 -13.71 7.98 4.78
N LYS A 248 -14.42 8.92 5.40
CA LYS A 248 -15.72 9.39 4.93
C LYS A 248 -15.63 9.94 3.51
N GLU A 249 -14.70 10.85 3.26
CA GLU A 249 -14.53 11.46 1.94
C GLU A 249 -14.01 10.46 0.89
N ALA A 250 -13.05 9.61 1.26
CA ALA A 250 -12.54 8.58 0.38
C ALA A 250 -13.62 7.57 -0.01
N SER A 251 -14.58 7.25 0.87
CA SER A 251 -15.66 6.29 0.60
C SER A 251 -16.57 6.68 -0.57
N ASN A 252 -16.68 7.99 -0.86
CA ASN A 252 -17.44 8.49 -2.00
C ASN A 252 -16.75 8.20 -3.34
N LEU A 253 -15.44 7.99 -3.31
CA LEU A 253 -14.58 7.87 -4.50
C LEU A 253 -13.99 6.46 -4.64
N PHE A 254 -13.92 5.70 -3.54
CA PHE A 254 -13.22 4.43 -3.47
C PHE A 254 -14.01 3.38 -2.69
N GLU A 255 -13.91 2.13 -3.15
CA GLU A 255 -14.16 0.95 -2.34
C GLU A 255 -12.88 0.58 -1.59
N MET A 256 -12.96 0.49 -0.26
CA MET A 256 -11.76 0.45 0.59
C MET A 256 -11.48 -0.93 1.19
N TYR A 257 -10.19 -1.27 1.27
CA TYR A 257 -9.67 -2.46 1.94
C TYR A 257 -8.70 -2.03 3.04
N ILE A 258 -8.74 -2.72 4.18
CA ILE A 258 -7.59 -2.74 5.10
C ILE A 258 -6.66 -3.86 4.67
N TYR A 259 -5.36 -3.57 4.57
CA TYR A 259 -4.32 -4.58 4.37
C TYR A 259 -3.12 -4.29 5.27
N THR A 260 -3.02 -5.02 6.38
CA THR A 260 -1.94 -4.88 7.37
C THR A 260 -1.03 -6.12 7.45
N MET A 261 0.21 -5.91 7.86
CA MET A 261 1.13 -6.99 8.28
C MET A 261 0.94 -7.41 9.75
N GLY A 262 -0.08 -6.88 10.44
CA GLY A 262 -0.50 -7.30 11.76
C GLY A 262 -1.31 -8.61 11.78
N GLU A 263 -1.44 -9.20 12.97
CA GLU A 263 -2.30 -10.37 13.17
C GLU A 263 -3.78 -10.03 13.02
N ARG A 264 -4.61 -11.04 12.71
CA ARG A 264 -6.04 -10.83 12.42
C ARG A 264 -6.82 -10.22 13.58
N SER A 265 -6.61 -10.68 14.81
CA SER A 265 -7.28 -10.13 15.99
C SER A 265 -6.97 -8.65 16.16
N TYR A 266 -5.72 -8.25 15.90
CA TYR A 266 -5.31 -6.86 15.89
C TYR A 266 -5.96 -6.07 14.75
N ALA A 267 -5.93 -6.59 13.52
CA ALA A 267 -6.50 -5.93 12.37
C ALA A 267 -8.00 -5.65 12.54
N LEU A 268 -8.76 -6.63 13.05
CA LEU A 268 -10.19 -6.48 13.31
C LEU A 268 -10.48 -5.46 14.41
N GLU A 269 -9.69 -5.44 15.49
CA GLU A 269 -9.86 -4.43 16.53
C GLU A 269 -9.58 -3.03 16.00
N MET A 270 -8.48 -2.83 15.27
CA MET A 270 -8.15 -1.54 14.68
C MET A 270 -9.20 -1.08 13.66
N ALA A 271 -9.74 -2.02 12.86
CA ALA A 271 -10.84 -1.74 11.95
C ALA A 271 -12.08 -1.27 12.71
N ASN A 272 -12.41 -1.89 13.85
CA ASN A 272 -13.53 -1.48 14.70
C ASN A 272 -13.33 -0.08 15.32
N LEU A 273 -12.08 0.33 15.61
CA LEU A 273 -11.80 1.71 16.05
C LEU A 273 -12.00 2.73 14.93
N LEU A 274 -11.62 2.38 13.70
CA LEU A 274 -11.71 3.26 12.53
C LEU A 274 -13.13 3.34 11.95
N ASP A 275 -13.86 2.22 11.97
CA ASP A 275 -15.16 2.02 11.35
C ASP A 275 -16.09 1.17 12.25
N PRO A 276 -16.53 1.70 13.43
CA PRO A 276 -17.41 0.97 14.34
C PRO A 276 -18.75 0.56 13.72
N GLY A 277 -19.21 1.30 12.71
CA GLY A 277 -20.47 1.03 12.00
C GLY A 277 -20.33 0.05 10.84
N MET A 278 -19.11 -0.44 10.55
CA MET A 278 -18.82 -1.33 9.42
C MET A 278 -19.26 -0.77 8.06
N VAL A 279 -19.24 0.55 7.90
CA VAL A 279 -19.72 1.27 6.71
C VAL A 279 -18.70 1.21 5.57
N TYR A 280 -17.40 1.15 5.90
CA TYR A 280 -16.31 1.33 4.95
C TYR A 280 -15.66 0.01 4.54
N PHE A 281 -15.34 -0.83 5.51
CA PHE A 281 -14.52 -2.03 5.26
C PHE A 281 -15.35 -3.30 5.22
N ASN A 282 -16.36 -3.42 6.08
CA ASN A 282 -17.07 -4.69 6.33
C ASN A 282 -16.09 -5.87 6.46
N SER A 283 -16.18 -6.87 5.57
CA SER A 283 -15.29 -8.04 5.56
C SER A 283 -13.93 -7.80 4.88
N LYS A 284 -13.68 -6.63 4.28
CA LYS A 284 -12.47 -6.30 3.49
C LYS A 284 -11.24 -5.98 4.36
N VAL A 285 -10.93 -6.85 5.33
CA VAL A 285 -9.80 -6.72 6.26
C VAL A 285 -8.79 -7.85 6.06
N ILE A 286 -7.71 -7.56 5.35
CA ILE A 286 -6.63 -8.49 5.01
C ILE A 286 -5.51 -8.37 6.05
N ALA A 287 -5.21 -9.46 6.76
CA ALA A 287 -4.19 -9.52 7.79
C ALA A 287 -2.96 -10.33 7.33
N GLN A 288 -1.89 -10.36 8.13
CA GLN A 288 -0.64 -11.04 7.81
C GLN A 288 -0.81 -12.51 7.40
N GLY A 289 -1.73 -13.23 8.06
CA GLY A 289 -1.99 -14.66 7.80
C GLY A 289 -2.66 -14.95 6.44
N ASP A 290 -3.07 -13.90 5.74
CA ASP A 290 -3.74 -13.96 4.43
C ASP A 290 -2.76 -13.71 3.28
N CYS A 291 -1.56 -13.19 3.57
CA CYS A 291 -0.53 -12.99 2.56
C CYS A 291 -0.12 -14.33 1.93
N THR A 292 -0.01 -14.34 0.59
CA THR A 292 0.49 -15.49 -0.18
C THR A 292 2.01 -15.56 -0.20
N THR A 293 2.68 -14.42 -0.03
CA THR A 293 4.14 -14.30 0.02
C THR A 293 4.58 -13.83 1.40
N ARG A 294 5.55 -14.53 1.99
CA ARG A 294 6.05 -14.21 3.32
C ARG A 294 6.68 -12.82 3.34
N HIS A 295 6.30 -12.00 4.31
CA HIS A 295 6.80 -10.63 4.51
C HIS A 295 6.56 -9.67 3.32
N GLN A 296 5.63 -9.99 2.42
CA GLN A 296 5.24 -9.13 1.31
C GLN A 296 3.72 -9.03 1.21
N LYS A 297 3.25 -7.89 0.72
CA LYS A 297 1.85 -7.68 0.36
C LYS A 297 1.71 -7.84 -1.16
N GLY A 298 0.58 -8.38 -1.59
CA GLY A 298 0.28 -8.63 -3.00
C GLY A 298 -1.19 -8.36 -3.30
N LEU A 299 -1.49 -7.79 -4.47
CA LEU A 299 -2.87 -7.56 -4.90
C LEU A 299 -3.57 -8.85 -5.36
N ASP A 300 -2.88 -9.99 -5.31
CA ASP A 300 -3.42 -11.30 -5.67
C ASP A 300 -4.59 -11.73 -4.76
N VAL A 301 -4.61 -11.27 -3.51
CA VAL A 301 -5.71 -11.47 -2.56
C VAL A 301 -6.75 -10.34 -2.52
N VAL A 302 -6.60 -9.32 -3.38
CA VAL A 302 -7.59 -8.23 -3.52
C VAL A 302 -8.49 -8.53 -4.72
N LEU A 303 -9.81 -8.46 -4.54
CA LEU A 303 -10.79 -8.73 -5.61
C LEU A 303 -10.97 -7.55 -6.58
N GLY A 304 -10.18 -6.49 -6.44
CA GLY A 304 -10.12 -5.38 -7.39
C GLY A 304 -9.13 -5.63 -8.53
N GLN A 305 -9.49 -5.16 -9.72
CA GLN A 305 -8.56 -5.17 -10.86
C GLN A 305 -7.44 -4.17 -10.65
N GLU A 306 -6.18 -4.62 -10.78
CA GLU A 306 -4.98 -3.84 -10.42
C GLU A 306 -4.90 -2.45 -11.09
N SER A 307 -5.39 -2.30 -12.32
CA SER A 307 -5.44 -1.01 -13.03
C SER A 307 -6.38 0.02 -12.39
N ALA A 308 -7.24 -0.39 -11.47
CA ALA A 308 -8.18 0.46 -10.74
C ALA A 308 -7.88 0.54 -9.23
N VAL A 309 -6.74 -0.02 -8.78
CA VAL A 309 -6.35 -0.05 -7.36
C VAL A 309 -5.28 1.00 -7.07
N LEU A 310 -5.48 1.80 -6.03
CA LEU A 310 -4.46 2.62 -5.38
C LEU A 310 -4.14 2.06 -3.99
N ILE A 311 -2.90 2.24 -3.55
CA ILE A 311 -2.40 1.71 -2.27
C ILE A 311 -1.85 2.88 -1.45
N LEU A 312 -2.22 2.98 -0.18
CA LEU A 312 -1.63 3.91 0.78
C LEU A 312 -0.90 3.13 1.87
N ASP A 313 0.42 3.28 1.93
CA ASP A 313 1.30 2.53 2.83
C ASP A 313 2.59 3.31 3.13
N ASP A 314 3.07 3.25 4.37
CA ASP A 314 4.32 3.88 4.81
C ASP A 314 5.58 3.08 4.39
N THR A 315 5.39 1.83 3.96
CA THR A 315 6.45 0.83 3.74
C THR A 315 6.47 0.36 2.29
N GLU A 316 7.27 1.03 1.44
CA GLU A 316 7.39 0.64 0.02
C GLU A 316 7.88 -0.80 -0.20
N SER A 317 8.78 -1.30 0.65
CA SER A 317 9.45 -2.59 0.42
C SER A 317 8.51 -3.80 0.50
N VAL A 318 7.38 -3.71 1.20
CA VAL A 318 6.39 -4.81 1.23
C VAL A 318 5.59 -4.91 -0.07
N TRP A 319 5.57 -3.87 -0.90
CA TRP A 319 4.84 -3.78 -2.18
C TRP A 319 5.75 -3.92 -3.41
N SER A 320 6.75 -4.80 -3.35
CA SER A 320 7.78 -4.92 -4.39
C SER A 320 7.25 -5.11 -5.83
N LYS A 321 6.08 -5.75 -5.99
CA LYS A 321 5.44 -6.01 -7.29
C LYS A 321 4.43 -4.94 -7.74
N HIS A 322 4.00 -4.05 -6.84
CA HIS A 322 2.88 -3.11 -7.07
C HIS A 322 3.25 -1.66 -6.75
N LYS A 323 4.53 -1.30 -6.98
CA LYS A 323 5.05 0.04 -6.67
C LYS A 323 4.36 1.17 -7.45
N ASP A 324 3.85 0.87 -8.63
CA ASP A 324 3.17 1.86 -9.47
C ASP A 324 1.76 2.21 -8.95
N ASN A 325 1.17 1.35 -8.11
CA ASN A 325 -0.09 1.61 -7.41
C ASN A 325 0.12 2.37 -6.09
N LEU A 326 1.35 2.43 -5.58
CA LEU A 326 1.66 2.89 -4.23
C LEU A 326 1.77 4.42 -4.14
N ILE A 327 0.99 4.98 -3.23
CA ILE A 327 1.16 6.30 -2.63
C ILE A 327 1.95 6.10 -1.34
N SER A 328 3.26 6.33 -1.39
CA SER A 328 4.10 6.26 -0.20
C SER A 328 3.89 7.51 0.64
N MET A 329 3.67 7.32 1.95
CA MET A 329 3.48 8.42 2.89
C MET A 329 4.50 8.39 4.03
N GLU A 330 4.63 9.52 4.73
CA GLU A 330 5.48 9.58 5.92
C GLU A 330 4.84 8.77 7.07
N ARG A 331 5.70 8.02 7.77
CA ARG A 331 5.34 7.26 8.97
C ARG A 331 4.76 8.14 10.07
N TYR A 332 3.62 7.74 10.59
CA TYR A 332 3.03 8.33 11.78
C TYR A 332 3.72 7.81 13.05
N HIS A 333 4.52 8.68 13.66
CA HIS A 333 5.26 8.41 14.89
C HIS A 333 4.69 9.22 16.05
N PHE A 334 3.53 8.79 16.54
CA PHE A 334 2.91 9.42 17.71
C PHE A 334 3.67 9.09 18.98
N PHE A 335 3.91 7.79 19.24
CA PHE A 335 4.54 7.31 20.47
C PHE A 335 6.07 7.22 20.38
N ALA A 336 6.75 7.46 21.51
CA ALA A 336 8.20 7.39 21.65
C ALA A 336 8.77 6.00 21.33
N SER A 337 8.02 4.96 21.66
CA SER A 337 8.38 3.56 21.38
C SER A 337 8.58 3.31 19.88
N SER A 338 7.70 3.88 19.05
CA SER A 338 7.82 3.77 17.60
C SER A 338 9.05 4.49 17.08
N CYS A 339 9.36 5.71 17.56
CA CYS A 339 10.58 6.40 17.18
C CYS A 339 11.83 5.54 17.47
N LYS A 340 11.90 4.93 18.66
CA LYS A 340 13.03 4.07 19.06
C LYS A 340 13.17 2.83 18.18
N GLN A 341 12.05 2.18 17.85
CA GLN A 341 12.04 0.98 16.99
C GLN A 341 12.68 1.24 15.62
N PHE A 342 12.45 2.43 15.06
CA PHE A 342 13.00 2.83 13.76
C PHE A 342 14.31 3.64 13.88
N GLY A 343 14.93 3.69 15.07
CA GLY A 343 16.23 4.33 15.28
C GLY A 343 16.20 5.87 15.25
N TYR A 344 15.02 6.49 15.36
CA TYR A 344 14.87 7.93 15.45
C TYR A 344 15.34 8.45 16.81
N LYS A 345 16.16 9.51 16.79
CA LYS A 345 16.76 10.11 18.01
C LYS A 345 16.02 11.34 18.52
N ALA A 346 15.03 11.83 17.78
CA ALA A 346 14.25 13.00 18.18
C ALA A 346 13.06 12.57 19.04
N LYS A 347 12.45 13.55 19.73
CA LYS A 347 11.20 13.35 20.46
C LYS A 347 10.06 13.03 19.49
N SER A 348 9.21 12.10 19.93
CA SER A 348 7.94 11.75 19.29
C SER A 348 6.89 12.85 19.45
N LEU A 349 5.76 12.74 18.74
CA LEU A 349 4.68 13.73 18.83
C LEU A 349 4.07 13.78 20.25
N SER A 350 3.90 12.62 20.89
CA SER A 350 3.42 12.52 22.27
C SER A 350 4.37 13.18 23.28
N GLU A 351 5.70 13.01 23.14
CA GLU A 351 6.71 13.66 23.99
C GLU A 351 6.74 15.18 23.78
N LEU A 352 6.35 15.66 22.60
CA LEU A 352 6.20 17.08 22.27
C LEU A 352 4.82 17.64 22.67
N ARG A 353 3.88 16.78 23.09
CA ARG A 353 2.47 17.14 23.36
C ARG A 353 1.81 17.84 22.17
N SER A 354 2.11 17.38 20.96
CA SER A 354 1.55 17.87 19.71
C SER A 354 1.09 16.70 18.82
N ASP A 355 0.49 17.02 17.67
CA ASP A 355 0.09 16.03 16.66
C ASP A 355 0.17 16.65 15.25
N GLU A 356 -0.16 15.88 14.20
CA GLU A 356 -0.32 16.41 12.85
C GLU A 356 -1.55 17.34 12.74
N SER A 357 -1.54 18.27 11.79
CA SER A 357 -2.69 19.15 11.47
C SER A 357 -3.80 18.35 10.79
N ASP A 358 -5.07 18.65 11.08
CA ASP A 358 -6.20 18.06 10.35
C ASP A 358 -6.36 18.65 8.93
N VAL A 359 -5.89 19.88 8.70
CA VAL A 359 -6.08 20.62 7.42
C VAL A 359 -4.96 20.32 6.43
N ASP A 360 -3.72 20.28 6.93
CA ASP A 360 -2.50 20.14 6.13
C ASP A 360 -1.63 18.97 6.60
N GLY A 361 -2.22 18.04 7.34
CA GLY A 361 -1.59 16.78 7.72
C GLY A 361 -1.38 15.84 6.54
N ALA A 362 -0.76 14.70 6.84
CA ALA A 362 -0.42 13.72 5.80
C ALA A 362 -1.67 13.12 5.13
N LEU A 363 -2.72 12.80 5.91
CA LEU A 363 -3.96 12.25 5.36
C LEU A 363 -4.74 13.28 4.53
N ALA A 364 -4.81 14.53 4.98
CA ALA A 364 -5.43 15.61 4.21
C ALA A 364 -4.72 15.84 2.88
N THR A 365 -3.39 15.83 2.88
CA THR A 365 -2.55 15.92 1.68
C THR A 365 -2.81 14.76 0.73
N VAL A 366 -2.82 13.52 1.23
CA VAL A 366 -3.08 12.33 0.41
C VAL A 366 -4.50 12.34 -0.15
N LEU A 367 -5.50 12.81 0.60
CA LEU A 367 -6.86 12.92 0.09
C LEU A 367 -6.96 13.86 -1.12
N LYS A 368 -6.23 14.99 -1.10
CA LYS A 368 -6.12 15.91 -2.26
C LYS A 368 -5.55 15.17 -3.48
N VAL A 369 -4.53 14.32 -3.29
CA VAL A 369 -3.94 13.49 -4.35
C VAL A 369 -4.94 12.45 -4.87
N LEU A 370 -5.62 11.73 -3.99
CA LEU A 370 -6.62 10.71 -4.35
C LEU A 370 -7.77 11.32 -5.16
N LYS A 371 -8.29 12.48 -4.73
CA LYS A 371 -9.30 13.26 -5.47
C LYS A 371 -8.81 13.67 -6.85
N ARG A 372 -7.56 14.13 -6.96
CA ARG A 372 -6.96 14.52 -8.25
C ARG A 372 -6.82 13.33 -9.21
N VAL A 373 -6.31 12.20 -8.72
CA VAL A 373 -6.17 10.97 -9.51
C VAL A 373 -7.54 10.47 -9.98
N HIS A 374 -8.53 10.46 -9.09
CA HIS A 374 -9.90 10.07 -9.41
C HIS A 374 -10.51 11.00 -10.47
N SER A 375 -10.37 12.32 -10.31
CA SER A 375 -10.85 13.31 -11.27
C SER A 375 -10.24 13.10 -12.67
N MET A 376 -8.92 12.85 -12.76
CA MET A 376 -8.26 12.53 -14.03
C MET A 376 -8.74 11.20 -14.61
N PHE A 377 -8.93 10.18 -13.76
CA PHE A 377 -9.43 8.87 -14.19
C PHE A 377 -10.85 8.96 -14.77
N TYR A 378 -11.70 9.86 -14.26
CA TYR A 378 -13.09 10.03 -14.71
C TYR A 378 -13.31 11.29 -15.57
N ASP A 379 -12.24 11.88 -16.10
CA ASP A 379 -12.29 13.06 -16.95
C ASP A 379 -13.24 12.83 -18.15
N PRO A 380 -14.31 13.64 -18.28
CA PRO A 380 -15.27 13.57 -19.39
C PRO A 380 -14.62 13.78 -20.77
N GLU A 381 -13.54 14.56 -20.87
CA GLU A 381 -12.89 14.87 -22.15
C GLU A 381 -12.25 13.64 -22.80
N LEU A 382 -11.89 12.64 -21.98
CA LEU A 382 -11.31 11.37 -22.42
C LEU A 382 -12.38 10.30 -22.78
N GLY A 383 -13.67 10.64 -22.71
CA GLY A 383 -14.81 9.79 -23.11
C GLY A 383 -15.19 8.69 -22.10
N GLU A 384 -16.33 8.03 -22.26
CA GLU A 384 -16.89 7.14 -21.22
C GLU A 384 -16.31 5.72 -21.17
N ASN A 385 -15.28 5.41 -21.98
CA ASN A 385 -14.63 4.10 -21.93
C ASN A 385 -13.61 4.03 -20.79
N PHE A 386 -14.08 3.87 -19.57
CA PHE A 386 -13.23 3.79 -18.38
C PHE A 386 -12.43 2.49 -18.28
N ALA A 387 -12.87 1.40 -18.92
CA ALA A 387 -12.22 0.09 -18.83
C ALA A 387 -10.81 0.06 -19.44
N GLY A 388 -10.50 1.00 -20.36
CA GLY A 388 -9.16 1.17 -20.94
C GLY A 388 -8.24 2.08 -20.14
N ARG A 389 -8.72 2.69 -19.05
CA ARG A 389 -7.95 3.62 -18.22
C ARG A 389 -7.22 2.90 -17.09
N ASP A 390 -6.10 3.48 -16.66
CA ASP A 390 -5.25 2.91 -15.62
C ASP A 390 -4.91 3.97 -14.56
N ALA A 391 -5.35 3.74 -13.32
CA ALA A 391 -5.12 4.61 -12.18
C ALA A 391 -3.63 4.81 -11.89
N ARG A 392 -2.77 3.84 -12.23
CA ARG A 392 -1.31 3.96 -12.07
C ARG A 392 -0.73 5.04 -12.99
N GLN A 393 -1.26 5.15 -14.21
CA GLN A 393 -0.85 6.20 -15.15
C GLN A 393 -1.29 7.58 -14.65
N MET A 394 -2.52 7.68 -14.13
CA MET A 394 -3.02 8.93 -13.53
C MET A 394 -2.18 9.32 -12.31
N LEU A 395 -1.88 8.37 -11.43
CA LEU A 395 -1.02 8.60 -10.26
C LEU A 395 0.39 9.04 -10.67
N SER A 396 0.96 8.40 -11.69
CA SER A 396 2.27 8.77 -12.21
C SER A 396 2.28 10.16 -12.82
N ALA A 397 1.19 10.58 -13.48
CA ALA A 397 1.05 11.92 -14.03
C ALA A 397 0.99 12.98 -12.92
N VAL A 398 0.12 12.79 -11.91
CA VAL A 398 0.04 13.67 -10.73
C VAL A 398 1.39 13.78 -10.02
N ARG A 399 2.10 12.65 -9.88
CA ARG A 399 3.43 12.64 -9.27
C ARG A 399 4.46 13.42 -10.07
N GLY A 400 4.41 13.33 -11.40
CA GLY A 400 5.30 14.05 -12.31
C GLY A 400 5.05 15.57 -12.37
N GLU A 401 4.01 16.09 -11.72
CA GLU A 401 3.75 17.51 -11.62
C GLU A 401 4.52 18.17 -10.47
N VAL A 402 4.93 17.40 -9.44
CA VAL A 402 5.45 17.92 -8.17
C VAL A 402 6.69 18.80 -8.34
N LEU A 403 7.67 18.37 -9.13
CA LEU A 403 8.93 19.08 -9.42
C LEU A 403 9.07 19.41 -10.91
N LYS A 404 7.95 19.49 -11.63
CA LYS A 404 7.95 19.85 -13.05
C LYS A 404 8.66 21.19 -13.27
N GLY A 405 9.60 21.20 -14.22
CA GLY A 405 10.41 22.38 -14.53
C GLY A 405 11.66 22.55 -13.66
N CYS A 406 11.88 21.69 -12.65
CA CYS A 406 13.14 21.65 -11.92
C CYS A 406 14.21 20.89 -12.71
N LYS A 407 15.42 21.46 -12.79
CA LYS A 407 16.62 20.74 -13.25
C LYS A 407 17.59 20.61 -12.08
N VAL A 408 17.89 19.37 -11.70
CA VAL A 408 18.57 19.03 -10.45
C VAL A 408 19.94 18.42 -10.71
N VAL A 409 20.93 18.83 -9.93
CA VAL A 409 22.26 18.20 -9.88
C VAL A 409 22.56 17.76 -8.45
N PHE A 410 23.13 16.56 -8.28
CA PHE A 410 23.54 16.05 -6.99
C PHE A 410 25.05 16.21 -6.76
N THR A 411 25.45 16.48 -5.52
CA THR A 411 26.87 16.53 -5.11
C THR A 411 27.05 16.04 -3.68
N ARG A 412 28.04 15.15 -3.45
CA ARG A 412 28.29 14.49 -2.14
C ARG A 412 27.09 13.71 -1.57
N VAL A 413 26.14 13.34 -2.42
CA VAL A 413 24.97 12.52 -2.04
C VAL A 413 25.25 11.04 -2.24
N PHE A 414 26.00 10.67 -3.28
CA PHE A 414 26.39 9.29 -3.59
C PHE A 414 27.85 9.22 -4.08
N PRO A 415 28.49 8.03 -4.03
CA PRO A 415 29.89 7.89 -4.42
C PRO A 415 30.17 8.30 -5.87
N THR A 416 31.31 8.96 -6.13
CA THR A 416 31.64 9.51 -7.46
C THR A 416 31.75 8.46 -8.57
N LYS A 417 31.99 7.19 -8.24
CA LYS A 417 32.10 6.08 -9.19
C LYS A 417 30.80 5.28 -9.33
N PHE A 418 29.74 5.68 -8.63
CA PHE A 418 28.44 5.05 -8.71
C PHE A 418 27.66 5.62 -9.90
N PRO A 419 27.00 4.80 -10.74
CA PRO A 419 26.09 5.28 -11.78
C PRO A 419 24.95 6.09 -11.16
N ALA A 420 25.01 7.41 -11.30
CA ALA A 420 24.13 8.37 -10.60
C ALA A 420 22.65 8.08 -10.87
N GLU A 421 22.34 7.70 -12.11
CA GLU A 421 21.02 7.36 -12.62
C GLU A 421 20.36 6.18 -11.90
N HIS A 422 21.14 5.27 -11.31
CA HIS A 422 20.63 4.15 -10.52
C HIS A 422 20.45 4.49 -9.04
N HIS A 423 20.79 5.71 -8.62
CA HIS A 423 20.66 6.12 -7.23
C HIS A 423 19.20 6.42 -6.90
N HIS A 424 18.73 5.99 -5.73
CA HIS A 424 17.32 6.13 -5.36
C HIS A 424 16.83 7.60 -5.37
N LEU A 425 17.66 8.56 -4.94
CA LEU A 425 17.30 10.00 -4.99
C LEU A 425 17.26 10.55 -6.42
N TRP A 426 18.07 10.01 -7.33
CA TRP A 426 18.01 10.41 -8.74
C TRP A 426 16.68 9.97 -9.35
N MET A 427 16.37 8.67 -9.21
CA MET A 427 15.11 8.10 -9.68
C MET A 427 13.89 8.78 -9.03
N LEU A 428 14.00 9.16 -7.76
CA LEU A 428 12.94 9.89 -7.06
C LEU A 428 12.71 11.28 -7.67
N ALA A 429 13.78 12.04 -7.96
CA ALA A 429 13.66 13.34 -8.58
C ALA A 429 13.02 13.28 -9.97
N GLU A 430 13.43 12.32 -10.80
CA GLU A 430 12.83 12.10 -12.12
C GLU A 430 11.36 11.69 -12.01
N ARG A 431 11.04 10.80 -11.06
CA ARG A 431 9.66 10.36 -10.81
C ARG A 431 8.75 11.51 -10.36
N LEU A 432 9.29 12.50 -9.66
CA LEU A 432 8.59 13.73 -9.28
C LEU A 432 8.53 14.76 -10.41
N GLY A 433 9.07 14.47 -11.60
CA GLY A 433 9.01 15.35 -12.76
C GLY A 433 10.19 16.30 -12.95
N ALA A 434 11.25 16.17 -12.14
CA ALA A 434 12.48 16.92 -12.35
C ALA A 434 13.33 16.31 -13.48
N THR A 435 14.15 17.11 -14.13
CA THR A 435 15.23 16.62 -15.01
C THR A 435 16.53 16.55 -14.24
N CYS A 436 17.19 15.40 -14.20
CA CYS A 436 18.46 15.26 -13.53
C CYS A 436 19.64 15.46 -14.50
N SER A 437 20.73 16.05 -14.00
CA SER A 437 21.98 16.23 -14.75
C SER A 437 23.18 15.88 -13.87
N THR A 438 24.23 15.34 -14.48
CA THR A 438 25.50 15.11 -13.81
C THR A 438 26.33 16.38 -13.70
N GLU A 439 26.17 17.33 -14.62
CA GLU A 439 26.93 18.58 -14.66
C GLU A 439 26.05 19.81 -14.47
N VAL A 440 26.66 20.89 -13.98
CA VAL A 440 26.01 22.19 -13.81
C VAL A 440 26.07 22.99 -15.11
N ASP A 441 24.96 23.64 -15.45
CA ASP A 441 24.84 24.57 -16.57
C ASP A 441 23.76 25.62 -16.24
N PRO A 442 23.62 26.71 -17.03
CA PRO A 442 22.69 27.80 -16.71
C PRO A 442 21.22 27.39 -16.52
N SER A 443 20.78 26.25 -17.09
CA SER A 443 19.40 25.73 -16.95
C SER A 443 19.17 24.99 -15.62
N VAL A 444 20.23 24.64 -14.88
CA VAL A 444 20.09 24.03 -13.55
C VAL A 444 19.40 25.00 -12.60
N THR A 445 18.41 24.48 -11.86
CA THR A 445 17.64 25.26 -10.87
C THR A 445 18.05 24.89 -9.44
N HIS A 446 18.39 23.62 -9.18
CA HIS A 446 18.74 23.13 -7.84
C HIS A 446 20.03 22.31 -7.83
N VAL A 447 20.83 22.53 -6.79
CA VAL A 447 21.90 21.63 -6.39
C VAL A 447 21.52 20.97 -5.07
N ILE A 448 21.38 19.65 -5.08
CA ILE A 448 21.10 18.85 -3.89
C ILE A 448 22.42 18.36 -3.30
N SER A 449 22.72 18.77 -2.06
CA SER A 449 24.01 18.52 -1.43
C SER A 449 23.93 18.27 0.07
N THR A 450 24.89 17.51 0.58
CA THR A 450 25.17 17.39 2.04
C THR A 450 26.34 18.28 2.49
N ASP A 451 26.95 19.00 1.55
CA ASP A 451 28.16 19.80 1.76
C ASP A 451 28.12 21.10 0.94
N ALA A 452 28.22 22.25 1.61
CA ALA A 452 28.24 23.56 0.97
C ALA A 452 29.58 23.88 0.29
N GLY A 453 30.66 23.16 0.59
CA GLY A 453 32.02 23.45 0.09
C GLY A 453 32.34 22.91 -1.30
N THR A 454 31.47 22.08 -1.89
CA THR A 454 31.74 21.48 -3.21
C THR A 454 31.76 22.54 -4.31
N GLU A 455 32.43 22.25 -5.42
CA GLU A 455 32.45 23.16 -6.59
C GLU A 455 31.03 23.48 -7.08
N LYS A 456 30.18 22.44 -7.20
CA LYS A 456 28.77 22.58 -7.59
C LYS A 456 27.94 23.38 -6.57
N SER A 457 28.20 23.20 -5.29
CA SER A 457 27.54 23.98 -4.22
C SER A 457 27.93 25.46 -4.29
N ARG A 458 29.22 25.76 -4.47
CA ARG A 458 29.72 27.13 -4.62
C ARG A 458 29.20 27.78 -5.90
N TRP A 459 29.15 27.02 -7.00
CA TRP A 459 28.53 27.45 -8.26
C TRP A 459 27.06 27.83 -8.06
N ALA A 460 26.28 27.01 -7.35
CA ALA A 460 24.87 27.31 -7.08
C ALA A 460 24.71 28.65 -6.35
N VAL A 461 25.50 28.89 -5.31
CA VAL A 461 25.47 30.16 -4.56
C VAL A 461 25.88 31.34 -5.45
N GLN A 462 26.94 31.20 -6.24
CA GLN A 462 27.42 32.25 -7.15
C GLN A 462 26.38 32.61 -8.21
N GLU A 463 25.74 31.62 -8.80
CA GLU A 463 24.73 31.77 -9.86
C GLU A 463 23.30 31.96 -9.32
N LYS A 464 23.16 32.15 -7.99
CA LYS A 464 21.86 32.35 -7.29
C LYS A 464 20.85 31.23 -7.59
N LYS A 465 21.32 29.98 -7.66
CA LYS A 465 20.52 28.76 -7.74
C LYS A 465 20.23 28.23 -6.34
N PHE A 466 19.21 27.39 -6.22
CA PHE A 466 18.86 26.79 -4.93
C PHE A 466 19.88 25.72 -4.52
N LEU A 467 20.39 25.83 -3.30
CA LEU A 467 21.27 24.84 -2.68
C LEU A 467 20.55 24.22 -1.49
N VAL A 468 20.10 22.97 -1.63
CA VAL A 468 19.22 22.31 -0.66
C VAL A 468 19.74 20.95 -0.21
N GLU A 469 19.37 20.51 0.99
CA GLU A 469 19.64 19.15 1.46
C GLU A 469 18.78 18.10 0.72
N PRO A 470 19.22 16.82 0.66
CA PRO A 470 18.41 15.73 0.11
C PRO A 470 17.00 15.61 0.68
N ARG A 471 16.79 16.06 1.92
CA ARG A 471 15.51 16.04 2.61
C ARG A 471 14.44 16.92 1.96
N TRP A 472 14.82 17.94 1.19
CA TRP A 472 13.89 18.71 0.37
C TRP A 472 13.14 17.82 -0.62
N LEU A 473 13.88 16.92 -1.28
CA LEU A 473 13.32 15.97 -2.24
C LEU A 473 12.43 14.93 -1.57
N GLU A 474 12.84 14.43 -0.40
CA GLU A 474 12.03 13.50 0.38
C GLU A 474 10.74 14.13 0.89
N ALA A 475 10.80 15.38 1.34
CA ALA A 475 9.63 16.13 1.77
C ALA A 475 8.66 16.38 0.61
N ALA A 476 9.18 16.78 -0.57
CA ALA A 476 8.37 16.94 -1.77
C ALA A 476 7.67 15.64 -2.18
N ASN A 477 8.32 14.48 -2.01
CA ASN A 477 7.71 13.18 -2.26
C ASN A 477 6.53 12.87 -1.33
N PHE A 478 6.68 13.09 -0.02
CA PHE A 478 5.64 12.73 0.95
C PHE A 478 4.47 13.72 0.97
N LEU A 479 4.75 14.98 0.68
CA LEU A 479 3.76 16.05 0.71
C LEU A 479 3.16 16.35 -0.65
N TRP A 480 3.63 15.69 -1.71
CA TRP A 480 3.05 15.80 -3.06
C TRP A 480 3.00 17.23 -3.61
N HIS A 481 3.91 18.10 -3.15
CA HIS A 481 4.11 19.43 -3.70
C HIS A 481 5.57 19.87 -3.52
N ARG A 482 6.04 20.79 -4.37
CA ARG A 482 7.36 21.42 -4.22
C ARG A 482 7.41 22.16 -2.88
N GLN A 483 8.45 21.88 -2.11
CA GLN A 483 8.65 22.48 -0.80
C GLN A 483 9.46 23.78 -0.91
N PRO A 484 9.25 24.76 -0.02
CA PRO A 484 10.08 25.96 0.04
C PRO A 484 11.55 25.60 0.30
N GLU A 485 12.46 26.06 -0.56
CA GLU A 485 13.87 25.65 -0.54
C GLU A 485 14.62 26.15 0.71
N GLU A 486 14.25 27.32 1.23
CA GLU A 486 14.81 27.95 2.43
C GLU A 486 14.65 27.10 3.70
N MET A 487 13.74 26.13 3.69
CA MET A 487 13.47 25.23 4.81
C MET A 487 14.45 24.05 4.86
N PHE A 488 15.24 23.86 3.80
CA PHE A 488 16.18 22.76 3.66
C PHE A 488 17.61 23.25 3.34
N PRO A 489 18.17 24.20 4.10
CA PRO A 489 19.47 24.77 3.78
C PRO A 489 20.60 23.77 4.02
N VAL A 490 21.61 23.80 3.17
CA VAL A 490 22.84 23.01 3.39
C VAL A 490 23.71 23.69 4.43
N ALA A 491 23.98 23.01 5.54
CA ALA A 491 24.80 23.58 6.62
C ALA A 491 26.22 23.92 6.15
N VAL A 492 26.64 25.17 6.38
CA VAL A 492 28.02 25.61 6.16
C VAL A 492 28.84 25.15 7.36
N LYS A 493 29.79 24.23 7.15
CA LYS A 493 30.76 23.87 8.19
C LYS A 493 31.74 25.03 8.34
N GLU A 494 31.63 25.79 9.43
CA GLU A 494 32.67 26.74 9.81
C GLU A 494 34.00 25.98 9.96
N VAL A 495 34.99 26.38 9.17
CA VAL A 495 36.37 25.94 9.37
C VAL A 495 36.82 26.58 10.68
N LYS A 496 36.93 25.78 11.74
CA LYS A 496 37.65 26.22 12.93
C LYS A 496 39.10 26.43 12.50
N ASP A 497 39.48 27.68 12.27
CA ASP A 497 40.87 28.07 12.07
C ASP A 497 41.67 27.58 13.27
N LYS A 498 42.47 26.54 13.05
CA LYS A 498 43.51 26.13 14.00
C LYS A 498 44.58 27.22 13.95
N HIS A 499 44.44 28.20 14.84
CA HIS A 499 45.52 29.14 15.18
C HIS A 499 46.62 28.42 15.96
#